data_AF-A0AAX4HSX4-F1
#
_entry.id   AF-A0AAX4HSX4-F1
#
_cell.length_a   1.000
_cell.length_b   1.000
_cell.length_c   1.000
_cell.angle_alpha   90.00
_cell.angle_beta   90.00
_cell.angle_gamma   90.00
#
_symmetry.space_group_name_H-M   'P 1'
#
loop_
_entity.id
_entity.type
_entity.pdbx_description
1 polymer ?
#
loop_
_entity_poly.entity_id
_entity_poly.type
_entity_poly.pdbx_seq_one_letter_code
_entity_poly.pdbx_strand_id
1 'polypeptide(L)'
;MNLEATYQKILSEIDQGHRGLQRYSNEELEEINRLFLESLMGQNFEATEKVLCLVEHSAGLYGQFENAIIQTLNSSVPDNLVIFALNCARKHIIEARFQKGQRLDYTFLEAIKKHLFSKNPEVVEWTLRLIEGTGNQGIYFLKEFDKIKPGPWKWFNSHQRAVREIITLLERRWSPLEKPRT
;
A
#
# COMPACT_ATOMS: atom_id res chain seq x y z
N MET A 1 -21.00 -13.71 -3.80
CA MET A 1 -20.22 -13.46 -5.03
C MET A 1 -19.33 -14.68 -5.32
N ASN A 2 -19.03 -15.01 -6.57
CA ASN A 2 -18.03 -16.04 -6.89
C ASN A 2 -16.63 -15.38 -7.00
N LEU A 3 -15.77 -15.63 -6.00
CA LEU A 3 -14.44 -15.01 -5.91
C LEU A 3 -13.56 -15.36 -7.12
N GLU A 4 -13.48 -16.63 -7.49
CA GLU A 4 -12.63 -17.10 -8.59
C GLU A 4 -13.07 -16.49 -9.92
N ALA A 5 -14.38 -16.54 -10.23
CA ALA A 5 -14.89 -16.00 -11.48
C ALA A 5 -14.66 -14.48 -11.59
N THR A 6 -14.78 -13.75 -10.47
CA THR A 6 -14.54 -12.30 -10.43
C THR A 6 -13.06 -11.98 -10.60
N TYR A 7 -12.19 -12.74 -9.96
CA TYR A 7 -10.74 -12.61 -10.08
C TYR A 7 -10.27 -12.86 -11.53
N GLN A 8 -10.71 -13.97 -12.14
CA GLN A 8 -10.36 -14.29 -13.53
C GLN A 8 -10.89 -13.24 -14.52
N LYS A 9 -12.06 -12.66 -14.25
CA LYS A 9 -12.59 -11.54 -15.04
C LYS A 9 -11.66 -10.33 -14.99
N ILE A 10 -11.16 -9.96 -13.80
CA ILE A 10 -10.24 -8.83 -13.64
C ILE A 10 -8.93 -9.10 -14.39
N LEU A 11 -8.36 -10.30 -14.26
CA LEU A 11 -7.13 -10.68 -14.97
C LEU A 11 -7.29 -10.60 -16.49
N SER A 12 -8.39 -11.12 -17.02
CA SER A 12 -8.68 -11.08 -18.46
C SER A 12 -8.77 -9.64 -19.00
N GLU A 13 -9.36 -8.71 -18.23
CA GLU A 13 -9.38 -7.29 -18.60
C GLU A 13 -7.98 -6.67 -18.59
N ILE A 14 -7.14 -7.02 -17.61
CA ILE A 14 -5.75 -6.53 -17.51
C ILE A 14 -4.92 -7.04 -18.69
N ASP A 15 -5.07 -8.32 -19.06
CA ASP A 15 -4.39 -8.93 -20.20
C ASP A 15 -4.76 -8.27 -21.53
N GLN A 16 -5.97 -7.71 -21.63
CA GLN A 16 -6.42 -6.92 -22.79
C GLN A 16 -5.93 -5.46 -22.76
N GLY A 17 -5.15 -5.07 -21.74
CA GLY A 17 -4.66 -3.71 -21.55
C GLY A 17 -5.66 -2.75 -20.92
N HIS A 18 -6.80 -3.25 -20.42
CA HIS A 18 -7.76 -2.45 -19.65
C HIS A 18 -7.35 -2.37 -18.17
N ARG A 19 -8.01 -1.51 -17.41
CA ARG A 19 -7.73 -1.33 -15.97
C ARG A 19 -8.37 -2.39 -15.06
N GLY A 20 -9.23 -3.25 -15.60
CA GLY A 20 -9.95 -4.27 -14.82
C GLY A 20 -10.92 -3.74 -13.76
N LEU A 21 -11.27 -2.44 -13.78
CA LEU A 21 -12.04 -1.82 -12.71
C LEU A 21 -13.46 -2.40 -12.57
N GLN A 22 -13.82 -2.85 -11.38
CA GLN A 22 -15.15 -3.40 -11.07
C GLN A 22 -15.93 -2.50 -10.11
N ARG A 23 -17.21 -2.26 -10.40
CA ARG A 23 -18.14 -1.66 -9.43
C ARG A 23 -18.82 -2.78 -8.66
N TYR A 24 -18.83 -2.67 -7.34
CA TYR A 24 -19.47 -3.63 -6.44
C TYR A 24 -20.67 -2.98 -5.78
N SER A 25 -21.73 -3.77 -5.55
CA SER A 25 -22.84 -3.40 -4.68
C SER A 25 -22.39 -3.38 -3.21
N ASN A 26 -23.20 -2.82 -2.30
CA ASN A 26 -22.86 -2.82 -0.88
C ASN A 26 -22.77 -4.24 -0.31
N GLU A 27 -23.68 -5.13 -0.73
CA GLU A 27 -23.69 -6.54 -0.34
C GLU A 27 -22.43 -7.27 -0.83
N GLU A 28 -21.98 -6.97 -2.06
CA GLU A 28 -20.72 -7.51 -2.58
C GLU A 28 -19.51 -6.99 -1.82
N LEU A 29 -19.49 -5.71 -1.44
CA LEU A 29 -18.40 -5.13 -0.65
C LEU A 29 -18.33 -5.74 0.76
N GLU A 30 -19.48 -5.96 1.40
CA GLU A 30 -19.56 -6.66 2.69
C GLU A 30 -19.02 -8.09 2.58
N GLU A 31 -19.42 -8.81 1.52
CA GLU A 31 -18.95 -10.16 1.25
C GLU A 31 -17.44 -10.22 0.95
N ILE A 32 -16.92 -9.28 0.15
CA ILE A 32 -15.47 -9.16 -0.11
C ILE A 32 -14.73 -8.93 1.20
N ASN A 33 -15.22 -8.04 2.07
CA ASN A 33 -14.57 -7.74 3.34
C ASN A 33 -14.56 -8.95 4.29
N ARG A 34 -15.68 -9.70 4.32
CA ARG A 34 -15.78 -10.96 5.06
C ARG A 34 -14.77 -11.99 4.56
N LEU A 35 -14.72 -12.24 3.24
CA LEU A 35 -13.76 -13.14 2.61
C LEU A 35 -12.31 -12.71 2.83
N PHE A 36 -12.05 -11.40 2.88
CA PHE A 36 -10.71 -10.87 3.17
C PHE A 36 -10.27 -11.30 4.57
N LEU A 37 -11.08 -11.01 5.59
CA LEU A 37 -10.75 -11.33 6.98
C LEU A 37 -10.65 -12.85 7.19
N GLU A 38 -11.58 -13.63 6.62
CA GLU A 38 -11.57 -15.09 6.73
C GLU A 38 -10.33 -15.72 6.08
N SER A 39 -9.97 -15.29 4.86
CA SER A 39 -8.78 -15.81 4.18
C SER A 39 -7.49 -15.43 4.91
N LEU A 40 -7.40 -14.20 5.42
CA LEU A 40 -6.23 -13.72 6.18
C LEU A 40 -6.08 -14.50 7.49
N MET A 41 -7.16 -14.62 8.28
CA MET A 41 -7.15 -15.35 9.56
C MET A 41 -6.90 -16.84 9.36
N GLY A 42 -7.45 -17.42 8.29
CA GLY A 42 -7.22 -18.82 7.90
C GLY A 42 -5.86 -19.08 7.25
N GLN A 43 -5.02 -18.04 7.07
CA GLN A 43 -3.74 -18.11 6.36
C GLN A 43 -3.86 -18.70 4.95
N ASN A 44 -5.02 -18.52 4.31
CA ASN A 44 -5.23 -18.90 2.92
C ASN A 44 -4.74 -17.77 2.01
N PHE A 45 -3.42 -17.68 1.86
CA PHE A 45 -2.75 -16.62 1.13
C PHE A 45 -3.13 -16.53 -0.35
N GLU A 46 -3.50 -17.66 -0.98
CA GLU A 46 -4.03 -17.66 -2.35
C GLU A 46 -5.39 -16.94 -2.41
N ALA A 47 -6.30 -17.26 -1.50
CA ALA A 47 -7.58 -16.55 -1.43
C ALA A 47 -7.40 -15.08 -1.03
N THR A 48 -6.47 -14.78 -0.11
CA THR A 48 -6.15 -13.40 0.28
C THR A 48 -5.61 -12.59 -0.90
N GLU A 49 -4.75 -13.17 -1.74
CA GLU A 49 -4.27 -12.52 -2.96
C GLU A 49 -5.42 -12.18 -3.91
N LYS A 50 -6.31 -13.13 -4.16
CA LYS A 50 -7.49 -12.91 -5.02
C LYS A 50 -8.36 -11.80 -4.47
N VAL A 51 -8.62 -11.80 -3.17
CA VAL A 51 -9.41 -10.74 -2.52
C VAL A 51 -8.72 -9.37 -2.62
N LEU A 52 -7.42 -9.30 -2.38
CA LEU A 52 -6.65 -8.06 -2.54
C LEU A 52 -6.71 -7.53 -3.98
N CYS A 53 -6.63 -8.40 -4.99
CA CYS A 53 -6.82 -8.03 -6.39
C CYS A 53 -8.21 -7.41 -6.64
N LEU A 54 -9.28 -8.02 -6.13
CA LEU A 54 -10.63 -7.45 -6.21
C LEU A 54 -10.72 -6.07 -5.53
N VAL A 55 -10.11 -5.91 -4.35
CA VAL A 55 -10.09 -4.65 -3.61
C VAL A 55 -9.33 -3.56 -4.39
N GLU A 56 -8.12 -3.85 -4.87
CA GLU A 56 -7.29 -2.95 -5.67
C GLU A 56 -8.05 -2.45 -6.91
N HIS A 57 -8.65 -3.37 -7.65
CA HIS A 57 -9.39 -3.10 -8.88
C HIS A 57 -10.85 -2.68 -8.66
N SER A 58 -11.26 -2.38 -7.43
CA SER A 58 -12.59 -1.81 -7.20
C SER A 58 -12.68 -0.38 -7.77
N ALA A 59 -13.83 0.06 -8.28
CA ALA A 59 -13.94 1.36 -8.94
C ALA A 59 -14.03 2.55 -7.95
N GLY A 60 -14.43 2.28 -6.71
CA GLY A 60 -14.66 3.30 -5.68
C GLY A 60 -13.60 3.33 -4.58
N LEU A 61 -13.74 4.30 -3.68
CA LEU A 61 -12.95 4.44 -2.46
C LEU A 61 -13.73 3.88 -1.28
N TYR A 62 -13.40 2.65 -0.88
CA TYR A 62 -14.15 1.92 0.15
C TYR A 62 -13.34 1.80 1.45
N GLY A 63 -13.65 2.66 2.41
CA GLY A 63 -12.98 2.66 3.73
C GLY A 63 -13.28 1.43 4.60
N GLN A 64 -14.30 0.63 4.26
CA GLN A 64 -14.63 -0.59 5.01
C GLN A 64 -13.51 -1.64 5.00
N PHE A 65 -12.63 -1.60 3.99
CA PHE A 65 -11.48 -2.51 3.89
C PHE A 65 -10.30 -2.08 4.77
N GLU A 66 -10.33 -0.88 5.37
CA GLU A 66 -9.21 -0.31 6.12
C GLU A 66 -8.69 -1.26 7.21
N ASN A 67 -9.59 -1.85 8.00
CA ASN A 67 -9.20 -2.77 9.07
C ASN A 67 -8.49 -4.02 8.52
N ALA A 68 -9.04 -4.65 7.47
CA ALA A 68 -8.45 -5.84 6.86
C ALA A 68 -7.07 -5.53 6.23
N ILE A 69 -6.92 -4.36 5.60
CA ILE A 69 -5.64 -3.89 5.04
C ILE A 69 -4.61 -3.67 6.16
N ILE A 70 -4.97 -2.97 7.23
CA ILE A 70 -4.08 -2.73 8.38
C ILE A 70 -3.69 -4.06 9.05
N GLN A 71 -4.63 -5.00 9.19
CA GLN A 71 -4.34 -6.33 9.71
C GLN A 71 -3.37 -7.11 8.81
N THR A 72 -3.55 -7.04 7.49
CA THR A 72 -2.64 -7.67 6.52
C THR A 72 -1.24 -7.09 6.65
N LEU A 73 -1.12 -5.76 6.69
CA LEU A 73 0.15 -5.07 6.88
C LEU A 73 0.80 -5.45 8.21
N ASN A 74 0.03 -5.70 9.27
CA ASN A 74 0.54 -6.08 10.59
C ASN A 74 0.89 -7.56 10.73
N SER A 75 0.34 -8.43 9.88
CA SER A 75 0.51 -9.88 9.93
C SER A 75 1.83 -10.35 9.29
N SER A 76 2.22 -11.59 9.58
CA SER A 76 3.34 -12.25 8.90
C SER A 76 2.82 -12.91 7.63
N VAL A 77 2.77 -12.15 6.54
CA VAL A 77 2.31 -12.62 5.22
C VAL A 77 3.46 -12.57 4.20
N PRO A 78 3.36 -13.32 3.09
CA PRO A 78 4.31 -13.21 1.98
C PRO A 78 4.46 -11.77 1.44
N ASP A 79 5.67 -11.44 0.96
CA ASP A 79 5.99 -10.08 0.48
C ASP A 79 5.06 -9.57 -0.64
N ASN A 80 4.61 -10.44 -1.54
CA ASN A 80 3.63 -10.11 -2.58
C ASN A 80 2.31 -9.61 -1.99
N LEU A 81 1.82 -10.23 -0.90
CA LEU A 81 0.61 -9.77 -0.23
C LEU A 81 0.82 -8.43 0.49
N VAL A 82 2.04 -8.19 1.00
CA VAL A 82 2.38 -6.87 1.57
C VAL A 82 2.29 -5.80 0.47
N ILE A 83 2.86 -6.05 -0.72
CA ILE A 83 2.81 -5.12 -1.85
C ILE A 83 1.36 -4.84 -2.27
N PHE A 84 0.54 -5.87 -2.44
CA PHE A 84 -0.88 -5.69 -2.75
C PHE A 84 -1.64 -4.92 -1.66
N ALA A 85 -1.35 -5.18 -0.38
CA ALA A 85 -1.95 -4.44 0.72
C ALA A 85 -1.51 -2.96 0.74
N LEU A 86 -0.24 -2.66 0.40
CA LEU A 86 0.24 -1.29 0.26
C LEU A 86 -0.48 -0.55 -0.88
N ASN A 87 -0.70 -1.20 -2.02
CA ASN A 87 -1.50 -0.63 -3.12
C ASN A 87 -2.95 -0.38 -2.71
N CYS A 88 -3.59 -1.36 -2.07
CA CYS A 88 -4.93 -1.20 -1.53
C CYS A 88 -5.00 -0.04 -0.52
N ALA A 89 -4.00 0.09 0.36
CA ALA A 89 -3.94 1.15 1.37
C ALA A 89 -3.93 2.56 0.77
N ARG A 90 -3.20 2.76 -0.34
CA ARG A 90 -3.17 4.04 -1.04
C ARG A 90 -4.58 4.52 -1.38
N LYS A 91 -5.37 3.65 -1.98
CA LYS A 91 -6.71 3.96 -2.46
C LYS A 91 -7.75 3.96 -1.33
N HIS A 92 -7.81 2.88 -0.56
CA HIS A 92 -8.90 2.63 0.39
C HIS A 92 -8.69 3.28 1.76
N ILE A 93 -7.47 3.71 2.08
CA ILE A 93 -7.16 4.40 3.34
C ILE A 93 -6.78 5.84 3.04
N ILE A 94 -5.70 6.09 2.29
CA ILE A 94 -5.17 7.44 2.11
C ILE A 94 -6.13 8.32 1.30
N GLU A 95 -6.43 7.93 0.06
CA GLU A 95 -7.30 8.71 -0.82
C GLU A 95 -8.71 8.81 -0.24
N ALA A 96 -9.25 7.72 0.31
CA ALA A 96 -10.57 7.68 0.95
C ALA A 96 -10.69 8.65 2.15
N ARG A 97 -9.67 8.74 3.01
CA ARG A 97 -9.67 9.67 4.15
C ARG A 97 -9.46 11.11 3.71
N PHE A 98 -8.53 11.36 2.79
CA PHE A 98 -8.29 12.72 2.28
C PHE A 98 -9.50 13.28 1.54
N GLN A 99 -10.23 12.46 0.79
CA GLN A 99 -11.50 12.88 0.18
C GLN A 99 -12.53 13.33 1.22
N LYS A 100 -12.48 12.77 2.44
CA LYS A 100 -13.35 13.12 3.57
C LYS A 100 -12.75 14.22 4.48
N GLY A 101 -11.59 14.78 4.13
CA GLY A 101 -10.87 15.75 4.99
C GLY A 101 -10.33 15.15 6.30
N GLN A 102 -10.21 13.82 6.37
CA GLN A 102 -9.74 13.09 7.55
C GLN A 102 -8.23 12.89 7.49
N ARG A 103 -7.59 12.92 8.66
CA ARG A 103 -6.17 12.58 8.81
C ARG A 103 -5.97 11.07 8.81
N LEU A 104 -4.74 10.65 8.56
CA LEU A 104 -4.30 9.26 8.75
C LEU A 104 -4.03 9.00 10.22
N ASP A 105 -4.43 7.81 10.69
CA ASP A 105 -4.29 7.41 12.08
C ASP A 105 -2.88 6.91 12.37
N TYR A 106 -2.45 7.07 13.63
CA TYR A 106 -1.15 6.59 14.09
C TYR A 106 -0.98 5.08 13.87
N THR A 107 -2.03 4.28 14.10
CA THR A 107 -2.03 2.83 13.86
C THR A 107 -1.65 2.48 12.42
N PHE A 108 -2.18 3.23 11.45
CA PHE A 108 -1.83 3.03 10.04
C PHE A 108 -0.40 3.46 9.73
N LEU A 109 0.05 4.60 10.27
CA LEU A 109 1.42 5.08 10.09
C LEU A 109 2.46 4.09 10.65
N GLU A 110 2.18 3.47 11.80
CA GLU A 110 3.04 2.43 12.37
C GLU A 110 3.03 1.13 11.56
N ALA A 111 1.85 0.73 11.06
CA ALA A 111 1.72 -0.47 10.22
C ALA A 111 2.58 -0.38 8.95
N ILE A 112 2.71 0.81 8.36
CA ILE A 112 3.58 1.03 7.19
C ILE A 112 5.05 1.25 7.58
N LYS A 113 5.33 1.89 8.71
CA LYS A 113 6.70 2.17 9.19
C LYS A 113 7.58 0.93 9.23
N LYS A 114 7.06 -0.19 9.74
CA LYS A 114 7.86 -1.42 9.89
C LYS A 114 8.36 -1.99 8.56
N HIS A 115 7.63 -1.75 7.47
CA HIS A 115 7.97 -2.27 6.14
C HIS A 115 9.14 -1.51 5.47
N LEU A 116 9.49 -0.34 5.98
CA LEU A 116 10.73 0.38 5.58
C LEU A 116 11.99 -0.44 5.85
N PHE A 117 11.95 -1.36 6.81
CA PHE A 117 13.07 -2.20 7.22
C PHE A 117 13.01 -3.61 6.62
N SER A 118 12.15 -3.84 5.62
CA SER A 118 12.09 -5.14 4.94
C SER A 118 13.43 -5.48 4.29
N LYS A 119 13.77 -6.77 4.29
CA LYS A 119 14.91 -7.29 3.54
C LYS A 119 14.66 -7.27 2.04
N ASN A 120 13.38 -7.28 1.63
CA ASN A 120 12.98 -7.21 0.23
C ASN A 120 12.95 -5.74 -0.23
N PRO A 121 13.85 -5.33 -1.15
CA PRO A 121 13.90 -3.96 -1.67
C PRO A 121 12.60 -3.49 -2.32
N GLU A 122 11.84 -4.41 -2.92
CA GLU A 122 10.58 -4.08 -3.59
C GLU A 122 9.53 -3.64 -2.55
N VAL A 123 9.42 -4.36 -1.43
CA VAL A 123 8.54 -3.96 -0.31
C VAL A 123 8.92 -2.57 0.21
N VAL A 124 10.21 -2.29 0.35
CA VAL A 124 10.69 -0.96 0.80
C VAL A 124 10.31 0.11 -0.22
N GLU A 125 10.47 -0.15 -1.52
CA GLU A 125 10.06 0.78 -2.59
C GLU A 125 8.57 1.10 -2.52
N TRP A 126 7.71 0.08 -2.50
CA TRP A 126 6.26 0.26 -2.44
C TRP A 126 5.83 0.96 -1.15
N THR A 127 6.50 0.70 -0.03
CA THR A 127 6.26 1.41 1.22
C THR A 127 6.58 2.90 1.09
N LEU A 128 7.69 3.24 0.45
CA LEU A 128 8.06 4.65 0.22
C LEU A 128 7.10 5.36 -0.74
N ARG A 129 6.65 4.68 -1.80
CA ARG A 129 5.61 5.21 -2.71
C ARG A 129 4.30 5.46 -1.99
N LEU A 130 3.92 4.59 -1.06
CA LEU A 130 2.74 4.80 -0.21
C LEU A 130 2.94 6.00 0.73
N ILE A 131 4.12 6.12 1.35
CA ILE A 131 4.49 7.25 2.23
C ILE A 131 4.43 8.59 1.48
N GLU A 132 4.88 8.65 0.23
CA GLU A 132 4.72 9.84 -0.61
C GLU A 132 3.26 10.30 -0.70
N GLY A 133 2.33 9.35 -0.77
CA GLY A 133 0.89 9.58 -0.81
C GLY A 133 0.33 10.15 0.50
N THR A 134 1.01 10.03 1.63
CA THR A 134 0.53 10.52 2.95
C THR A 134 0.58 12.05 3.11
N GLY A 135 1.06 12.78 2.09
CA GLY A 135 1.10 14.23 2.10
C GLY A 135 1.96 14.79 3.24
N ASN A 136 1.45 15.76 4.00
CA ASN A 136 2.22 16.40 5.07
C ASN A 136 2.47 15.46 6.26
N GLN A 137 1.66 14.40 6.45
CA GLN A 137 1.90 13.42 7.52
C GLN A 137 3.13 12.54 7.24
N GLY A 138 3.67 12.56 6.02
CA GLY A 138 4.89 11.84 5.65
C GLY A 138 6.14 12.30 6.40
N ILE A 139 6.13 13.51 6.98
CA ILE A 139 7.20 13.99 7.88
C ILE A 139 7.43 13.05 9.07
N TYR A 140 6.43 12.25 9.45
CA TYR A 140 6.53 11.22 10.47
C TYR A 140 7.68 10.24 10.21
N PHE A 141 7.95 9.91 8.94
CA PHE A 141 8.94 8.91 8.53
C PHE A 141 10.34 9.48 8.30
N LEU A 142 10.52 10.81 8.35
CA LEU A 142 11.77 11.47 7.94
C LEU A 142 13.00 10.93 8.68
N LYS A 143 12.87 10.64 9.98
CA LYS A 143 13.95 10.08 10.82
C LYS A 143 14.33 8.64 10.48
N GLU A 144 13.50 7.95 9.70
CA GLU A 144 13.74 6.56 9.32
C GLU A 144 14.51 6.45 8.00
N PHE A 145 14.45 7.48 7.14
CA PHE A 145 15.07 7.44 5.81
C PHE A 145 16.58 7.25 5.86
N ASP A 146 17.28 7.92 6.77
CA ASP A 146 18.72 7.74 6.95
C ASP A 146 19.12 6.29 7.28
N LYS A 147 18.23 5.52 7.92
CA LYS A 147 18.49 4.14 8.34
C LYS A 147 18.34 3.14 7.20
N ILE A 148 17.54 3.47 6.19
CA ILE A 148 17.17 2.55 5.11
C ILE A 148 17.74 2.96 3.75
N LYS A 149 18.32 4.16 3.65
CA LYS A 149 18.87 4.71 2.40
C LYS A 149 19.97 3.82 1.83
N PRO A 150 19.80 3.30 0.61
CA PRO A 150 20.82 2.47 -0.02
C PRO A 150 22.13 3.24 -0.25
N GLY A 151 23.24 2.61 0.14
CA GLY A 151 24.58 3.10 -0.17
C GLY A 151 24.81 3.25 -1.69
N PRO A 152 25.71 4.14 -2.12
CA PRO A 152 25.94 4.44 -3.54
C PRO A 152 26.42 3.24 -4.37
N TRP A 153 26.90 2.17 -3.75
CA TRP A 153 27.41 0.99 -4.45
C TRP A 153 26.34 -0.05 -4.80
N LYS A 154 25.07 0.13 -4.38
CA LYS A 154 23.97 -0.84 -4.60
C LYS A 154 23.16 -0.61 -5.88
N TRP A 155 23.71 0.07 -6.88
CA TRP A 155 22.98 0.52 -8.09
C TRP A 155 22.59 -0.57 -9.09
N PHE A 156 23.05 -1.82 -8.91
CA PHE A 156 22.70 -2.94 -9.79
C PHE A 156 21.29 -3.49 -9.55
N ASN A 157 20.67 -3.17 -8.41
CA ASN A 157 19.28 -3.52 -8.12
C ASN A 157 18.36 -2.31 -8.41
N SER A 158 17.38 -2.50 -9.31
CA SER A 158 16.43 -1.46 -9.74
C SER A 158 15.64 -0.87 -8.57
N HIS A 159 15.12 -1.72 -7.68
CA HIS A 159 14.38 -1.29 -6.49
C HIS A 159 15.25 -0.49 -5.52
N GLN A 160 16.50 -0.89 -5.27
CA GLN A 160 17.43 -0.13 -4.42
C GLN A 160 17.73 1.25 -5.02
N ARG A 161 17.80 1.37 -6.35
CA ARG A 161 17.92 2.67 -7.03
C ARG A 161 16.66 3.52 -6.81
N ALA A 162 15.48 2.93 -7.04
CA ALA A 162 14.20 3.60 -6.84
C ALA A 162 14.01 4.07 -5.39
N VAL A 163 14.33 3.23 -4.40
CA VAL A 163 14.32 3.57 -2.97
C VAL A 163 15.16 4.81 -2.70
N ARG A 164 16.39 4.88 -3.24
CA ARG A 164 17.28 6.03 -3.06
C ARG A 164 16.71 7.31 -3.69
N GLU A 165 16.18 7.20 -4.90
CA GLU A 165 15.57 8.33 -5.62
C GLU A 165 14.34 8.87 -4.87
N ILE A 166 13.45 7.98 -4.43
CA ILE A 166 12.26 8.34 -3.67
C ILE A 166 12.66 8.98 -2.34
N ILE A 167 13.57 8.37 -1.56
CA ILE A 167 14.05 8.97 -0.30
C ILE A 167 14.59 10.38 -0.53
N THR A 168 15.40 10.58 -1.57
CA THR A 168 15.98 11.90 -1.88
C THR A 168 14.89 12.93 -2.20
N LEU A 169 13.85 12.53 -2.93
CA LEU A 169 12.69 13.38 -3.21
C LEU A 169 11.92 13.71 -1.92
N LEU A 170 11.65 12.72 -1.07
CA LEU A 170 10.89 12.88 0.17
C LEU A 170 11.64 13.74 1.20
N GLU A 171 12.95 13.56 1.36
CA GLU A 171 13.82 14.43 2.16
C GLU A 171 13.71 15.88 1.68
N ARG A 172 13.88 16.13 0.38
CA ARG A 172 13.77 17.49 -0.18
C ARG A 172 12.40 18.12 0.05
N ARG A 173 11.33 17.32 0.08
CA ARG A 173 9.96 17.79 0.29
C ARG A 173 9.68 18.19 1.74
N TRP A 174 10.28 17.50 2.72
CA TRP A 174 9.93 17.65 4.13
C TRP A 174 11.07 18.14 5.03
N SER A 175 12.29 18.25 4.52
CA SER A 175 13.37 18.95 5.20
C SER A 175 12.98 20.42 5.37
N PRO A 176 13.21 21.02 6.55
CA PRO A 176 13.05 22.46 6.73
C PRO A 176 13.91 23.16 5.68
N LEU A 177 13.33 24.10 4.93
CA LEU A 177 14.13 25.03 4.12
C LEU A 177 15.15 25.65 5.08
N GLU A 178 16.45 25.42 4.83
CA GLU A 178 17.48 26.16 5.54
C GLU A 178 17.13 27.64 5.41
N LYS A 179 16.87 28.31 6.53
CA LYS A 179 16.70 29.76 6.51
C LYS A 179 17.94 30.35 5.84
N PRO A 180 17.82 31.29 4.89
CA PRO A 180 18.99 31.97 4.37
C PRO A 180 19.74 32.53 5.58
N ARG A 181 21.04 32.21 5.67
CA ARG A 181 21.92 32.75 6.70
C ARG A 181 21.87 34.27 6.56
N THR A 182 21.13 34.93 7.45
CA THR A 182 21.11 36.38 7.63
C THR A 182 22.41 36.83 8.28
#